data_AF-A0A831LXI6-F1
#
_entry.id   AF-A0A831LXI6-F1
#
_cell.length_a   1.000
_cell.length_b   1.000
_cell.length_c   1.000
_cell.angle_alpha   90.00
_cell.angle_beta   90.00
_cell.angle_gamma   90.00
#
_symmetry.space_group_name_H-M   'P 1'
#
loop_
_entity.id
_entity.type
_entity.pdbx_description
1 polymer ?
#
loop_
_entity_poly.entity_id
_entity_poly.type
_entity_poly.pdbx_seq_one_letter_code
_entity_poly.pdbx_strand_id
1 'polypeptide(L)'
;MKESVRPPLSRPGRFLFMLAIAAAAGGAGVERTLFRDIPPADPARQVARKVLDSRFHSMRDGFSASDWTGLGYAAAWDRARRYFPDSTYLVRPGTHFMAHGFDADGRLFMEIHESAYLRLCVENLRTFAPGSVVGEYARMRAASDGLEAAGFREKVGRLEPAFRDETSHRELRGRLGERAYLRLLAGLREEDYHMIAGGLVHEGMHAGMDDALVARIQAEFKAGRRPVQWDELKAFTAEIGYHGAYGRWASDEIERLWREIAGLLGGLERLRGGPALRPGRPRARFERTRARTLAGAALVRLRVREAWQSAGRARDLSRGFLRDYVKGDVPADLDDLLGRLDRDTTGHVAALKTAIGATELRLRSLEEILAGWDAWAAGRRPFPPPVTDSRAITDGAGGSRWPEPPGAAASALMRRAAQELEKERRSS
;
A
#
# COMPACT_ATOMS: atom_id res chain seq x y z
N MET A 1 -7.22 -33.49 45.04
CA MET A 1 -6.85 -33.74 43.63
C MET A 1 -7.32 -32.55 42.81
N LYS A 2 -6.38 -31.80 42.23
CA LYS A 2 -6.63 -30.61 41.39
C LYS A 2 -6.72 -31.07 39.94
N GLU A 3 -7.89 -30.95 39.32
CA GLU A 3 -8.03 -31.13 37.88
C GLU A 3 -7.81 -29.80 37.17
N SER A 4 -6.68 -29.74 36.45
CA SER A 4 -6.32 -28.63 35.58
C SER A 4 -7.13 -28.70 34.28
N VAL A 5 -8.09 -27.80 34.11
CA VAL A 5 -8.71 -27.56 32.80
C VAL A 5 -7.71 -26.78 31.95
N ARG A 6 -7.10 -27.47 30.97
CA ARG A 6 -6.25 -26.84 29.95
C ARG A 6 -7.13 -25.93 29.07
N PRO A 7 -6.73 -24.67 28.81
CA PRO A 7 -7.43 -23.87 27.81
C PRO A 7 -7.16 -24.42 26.41
N PRO A 8 -8.14 -24.34 25.48
CA PRO A 8 -7.94 -24.80 24.12
C PRO A 8 -6.89 -23.93 23.44
N LEU A 9 -5.88 -24.60 22.85
CA LEU A 9 -4.86 -24.04 21.98
C LEU A 9 -5.52 -23.23 20.86
N SER A 10 -5.59 -21.92 21.04
CA SER A 10 -6.00 -20.96 20.02
C SER A 10 -4.89 -20.87 18.98
N ARG A 11 -5.22 -21.23 17.74
CA ARG A 11 -4.33 -21.15 16.57
C ARG A 11 -3.85 -19.70 16.40
N PRO A 12 -2.52 -19.44 16.37
CA PRO A 12 -2.02 -18.10 16.07
C PRO A 12 -2.25 -17.79 14.59
N GLY A 13 -2.74 -16.57 14.34
CA GLY A 13 -2.63 -15.80 13.09
C GLY A 13 -2.58 -16.56 11.78
N ARG A 14 -3.75 -16.71 11.13
CA ARG A 14 -3.81 -16.73 9.66
C ARG A 14 -3.34 -15.36 9.19
N PHE A 15 -2.04 -15.23 8.94
CA PHE A 15 -1.47 -14.11 8.21
C PHE A 15 -2.16 -14.02 6.85
N LEU A 16 -2.47 -12.78 6.43
CA LEU A 16 -2.85 -12.42 5.07
C LEU A 16 -2.06 -13.25 4.06
N PHE A 17 -2.69 -14.31 3.56
CA PHE A 17 -2.24 -14.98 2.36
C PHE A 17 -2.64 -14.03 1.23
N MET A 18 -1.72 -13.15 0.84
CA MET A 18 -1.72 -12.68 -0.54
C MET A 18 -1.48 -13.93 -1.38
N LEU A 19 -2.57 -14.52 -1.87
CA LEU A 19 -2.52 -15.53 -2.91
C LEU A 19 -1.92 -14.83 -4.13
N ALA A 20 -0.61 -14.94 -4.29
CA ALA A 20 0.00 -14.86 -5.60
C ALA A 20 -0.58 -16.02 -6.39
N ILE A 21 -1.70 -15.80 -7.10
CA ILE A 21 -2.14 -16.69 -8.15
C ILE A 21 -1.11 -16.54 -9.27
N ALA A 22 -0.01 -17.28 -9.13
CA ALA A 22 0.85 -17.64 -10.24
C ALA A 22 0.09 -18.69 -11.05
N ALA A 23 -0.85 -18.23 -11.87
CA ALA A 23 -1.38 -19.05 -12.94
C ALA A 23 -0.38 -18.96 -14.09
N ALA A 24 0.42 -20.02 -14.24
CA ALA A 24 1.07 -20.34 -15.48
C ALA A 24 0.00 -20.48 -16.58
N ALA A 25 0.06 -19.62 -17.58
CA ALA A 25 -0.61 -19.82 -18.86
C ALA A 25 0.49 -19.84 -19.93
N GLY A 26 0.82 -21.04 -20.39
CA GLY A 26 1.59 -21.22 -21.62
C GLY A 26 0.78 -20.72 -22.82
N GLY A 27 1.46 -20.04 -23.73
CA GLY A 27 1.12 -20.01 -25.15
C GLY A 27 -0.16 -19.30 -25.57
N ALA A 28 -0.42 -18.09 -25.08
CA ALA A 28 -1.23 -17.10 -25.80
C ALA A 28 -0.32 -15.90 -26.11
N GLY A 29 -0.32 -15.42 -27.35
CA GLY A 29 0.55 -14.33 -27.79
C GLY A 29 0.43 -13.12 -26.86
N VAL A 30 1.57 -12.56 -26.45
CA VAL A 30 1.62 -11.34 -25.65
C VAL A 30 0.99 -10.21 -26.46
N GLU A 31 -0.16 -9.71 -26.00
CA GLU A 31 -0.80 -8.53 -26.56
C GLU A 31 -0.13 -7.29 -25.97
N ARG A 32 0.37 -6.42 -26.86
CA ARG A 32 1.04 -5.18 -26.49
C ARG A 32 0.29 -4.01 -27.12
N THR A 33 -0.45 -3.27 -26.28
CA THR A 33 -1.28 -2.15 -26.74
C THR A 33 -0.70 -0.83 -26.24
N LEU A 34 -0.47 0.14 -27.13
CA LEU A 34 -0.06 1.48 -26.73
C LEU A 34 -1.09 2.14 -25.82
N PHE A 35 -0.63 2.78 -24.76
CA PHE A 35 -1.49 3.34 -23.71
C PHE A 35 -2.41 4.46 -24.21
N ARG A 36 -1.98 5.25 -25.20
CA ARG A 36 -2.84 6.23 -25.89
C ARG A 36 -4.04 5.59 -26.58
N ASP A 37 -3.87 4.38 -27.11
CA ASP A 37 -4.84 3.66 -27.95
C ASP A 37 -5.83 2.83 -27.11
N ILE A 38 -5.52 2.57 -25.83
CA ILE A 38 -6.45 1.94 -24.89
C ILE A 38 -7.65 2.87 -24.65
N PRO A 39 -8.92 2.42 -24.71
CA PRO A 39 -10.07 3.29 -24.47
C PRO A 39 -10.04 4.02 -23.11
N PRO A 40 -10.46 5.31 -23.00
CA PRO A 40 -10.51 6.03 -21.73
C PRO A 40 -11.31 5.34 -20.62
N ALA A 41 -12.29 4.53 -20.99
CA ALA A 41 -13.12 3.75 -20.06
C ALA A 41 -12.45 2.47 -19.57
N ASP A 42 -11.33 2.03 -20.15
CA ASP A 42 -10.60 0.85 -19.68
C ASP A 42 -10.15 1.04 -18.21
N PRO A 43 -10.48 0.12 -17.30
CA PRO A 43 -10.15 0.26 -15.88
C PRO A 43 -8.65 0.34 -15.58
N ALA A 44 -7.79 -0.38 -16.32
CA ALA A 44 -6.35 -0.28 -16.14
C ALA A 44 -5.84 1.11 -16.54
N ARG A 45 -6.40 1.67 -17.64
CA ARG A 45 -6.12 3.06 -18.04
C ARG A 45 -6.56 4.06 -16.97
N GLN A 46 -7.72 3.86 -16.36
CA GLN A 46 -8.21 4.72 -15.27
C GLN A 46 -7.32 4.68 -14.03
N VAL A 47 -6.90 3.47 -13.60
CA VAL A 47 -5.97 3.30 -12.47
C VAL A 47 -4.68 4.06 -12.74
N ALA A 48 -4.04 3.79 -13.87
CA ALA A 48 -2.72 4.35 -14.13
C ALA A 48 -2.77 5.87 -14.35
N ARG A 49 -3.80 6.39 -15.04
CA ARG A 49 -4.04 7.85 -15.11
C ARG A 49 -4.23 8.45 -13.74
N LYS A 50 -5.02 7.82 -12.87
CA LYS A 50 -5.25 8.33 -11.53
C LYS A 50 -3.98 8.36 -10.68
N VAL A 51 -3.08 7.39 -10.84
CA VAL A 51 -1.75 7.40 -10.20
C VAL A 51 -0.91 8.59 -10.69
N LEU A 52 -0.88 8.84 -11.99
CA LEU A 52 -0.08 9.92 -12.60
C LEU A 52 -0.64 11.33 -12.39
N ASP A 53 -1.97 11.45 -12.42
CA ASP A 53 -2.69 12.68 -12.14
C ASP A 53 -2.75 12.95 -10.64
N SER A 54 -2.46 11.93 -9.82
CA SER A 54 -2.26 12.15 -8.41
C SER A 54 -1.12 13.15 -8.26
N ARG A 55 -1.45 14.34 -7.76
CA ARG A 55 -0.41 15.33 -7.49
C ARG A 55 0.62 14.69 -6.59
N PHE A 56 0.17 13.97 -5.56
CA PHE A 56 0.97 13.26 -4.58
C PHE A 56 0.11 12.26 -3.82
N HIS A 57 -0.53 11.26 -4.45
CA HIS A 57 -1.20 10.24 -3.63
C HIS A 57 -0.20 9.23 -3.01
N SER A 58 1.02 9.70 -2.77
CA SER A 58 1.98 9.03 -1.92
C SER A 58 2.98 10.04 -1.34
N MET A 59 3.96 10.57 -2.10
CA MET A 59 5.22 10.91 -1.40
C MET A 59 5.88 12.30 -1.43
N ARG A 60 5.50 13.33 -2.20
CA ARG A 60 6.27 14.60 -2.13
C ARG A 60 6.30 15.20 -0.74
N ASP A 61 5.20 15.15 -0.01
CA ASP A 61 5.15 15.64 1.36
C ASP A 61 5.93 14.73 2.33
N GLY A 62 6.27 13.51 1.93
CA GLY A 62 7.14 12.59 2.66
C GLY A 62 8.63 12.70 2.31
N PHE A 63 9.00 13.63 1.42
CA PHE A 63 10.37 14.02 1.12
C PHE A 63 10.63 15.45 1.58
N SER A 64 11.88 15.72 1.98
CA SER A 64 12.32 17.12 2.08
C SER A 64 12.34 17.74 0.68
N ALA A 65 12.13 19.06 0.57
CA ALA A 65 12.23 19.75 -0.72
C ALA A 65 13.59 19.53 -1.39
N SER A 66 14.66 19.45 -0.59
CA SER A 66 16.01 19.13 -1.05
C SER A 66 16.15 17.70 -1.55
N ASP A 67 15.55 16.70 -0.91
CA ASP A 67 15.62 15.31 -1.40
C ASP A 67 14.80 15.13 -2.67
N TRP A 68 13.59 15.71 -2.72
CA TRP A 68 12.69 15.61 -3.85
C TRP A 68 13.33 16.11 -5.16
N THR A 69 14.04 17.25 -5.08
CA THR A 69 14.73 17.84 -6.23
C THR A 69 16.15 17.30 -6.37
N GLY A 70 16.93 17.30 -5.30
CA GLY A 70 18.37 16.99 -5.33
C GLY A 70 18.70 15.52 -5.59
N LEU A 71 17.77 14.60 -5.35
CA LEU A 71 17.92 13.19 -5.69
C LEU A 71 17.19 12.79 -6.98
N GLY A 72 16.56 13.75 -7.66
CA GLY A 72 15.98 13.55 -9.00
C GLY A 72 14.57 12.96 -9.06
N TYR A 73 13.88 12.77 -7.93
CA TYR A 73 12.52 12.23 -7.89
C TYR A 73 11.52 13.06 -8.69
N ALA A 74 11.58 14.40 -8.56
CA ALA A 74 10.74 15.31 -9.31
C ALA A 74 10.88 15.10 -10.83
N ALA A 75 12.12 15.05 -11.30
CA ALA A 75 12.43 14.90 -12.72
C ALA A 75 12.05 13.51 -13.24
N ALA A 76 12.23 12.46 -12.43
CA ALA A 76 11.79 11.11 -12.76
C ALA A 76 10.27 11.04 -12.95
N TRP A 77 9.51 11.64 -12.02
CA TRP A 77 8.05 11.70 -12.10
C TRP A 77 7.56 12.48 -13.32
N ASP A 78 8.13 13.66 -13.58
CA ASP A 78 7.76 14.48 -14.73
C ASP A 78 8.04 13.74 -16.05
N ARG A 79 9.13 12.95 -16.11
CA ARG A 79 9.40 12.09 -17.27
C ARG A 79 8.40 10.96 -17.40
N ALA A 80 8.11 10.22 -16.32
CA ALA A 80 7.11 9.17 -16.35
C ALA A 80 5.77 9.70 -16.89
N ARG A 81 5.33 10.89 -16.45
CA ARG A 81 4.13 11.56 -16.96
C ARG A 81 4.18 11.90 -18.45
N ARG A 82 5.34 12.35 -18.96
CA ARG A 82 5.51 12.68 -20.39
C ARG A 82 5.48 11.43 -21.28
N TYR A 83 6.08 10.33 -20.83
CA TYR A 83 6.15 9.10 -21.64
C TYR A 83 4.88 8.26 -21.56
N PHE A 84 4.11 8.41 -20.49
CA PHE A 84 2.96 7.57 -20.25
C PHE A 84 1.88 7.54 -21.34
N PRO A 85 1.48 8.68 -21.94
CA PRO A 85 0.51 8.61 -23.03
C PRO A 85 1.12 8.06 -24.32
N ASP A 86 2.37 8.40 -24.64
CA ASP A 86 2.90 8.27 -26.01
C ASP A 86 3.85 7.08 -26.22
N SER A 87 4.53 6.64 -25.17
CA SER A 87 5.61 5.63 -25.22
C SER A 87 5.46 4.56 -24.14
N THR A 88 4.23 4.29 -23.70
CA THR A 88 3.93 3.22 -22.73
C THR A 88 2.96 2.22 -23.34
N TYR A 89 3.16 0.95 -23.02
CA TYR A 89 2.30 -0.15 -23.47
C TYR A 89 1.63 -0.82 -22.27
N LEU A 90 0.40 -1.30 -22.46
CA LEU A 90 -0.21 -2.29 -21.60
C LEU A 90 0.01 -3.68 -22.21
N VAL A 91 0.53 -4.59 -21.42
CA VAL A 91 0.93 -5.94 -21.84
C VAL A 91 0.04 -6.99 -21.16
N ARG A 92 -0.59 -7.83 -21.98
CA ARG A 92 -1.52 -8.89 -21.53
C ARG A 92 -1.22 -10.25 -22.17
N PRO A 93 -1.18 -11.36 -21.39
CA PRO A 93 -0.99 -11.38 -19.94
C PRO A 93 0.43 -10.91 -19.58
N GLY A 94 0.68 -10.58 -18.32
CA GLY A 94 2.00 -10.13 -17.87
C GLY A 94 2.45 -10.75 -16.55
N THR A 95 3.72 -11.18 -16.51
CA THR A 95 4.38 -11.75 -15.32
C THR A 95 5.07 -10.71 -14.47
N HIS A 96 5.62 -9.67 -15.10
CA HIS A 96 6.26 -8.54 -14.44
C HIS A 96 5.22 -7.53 -13.94
N PHE A 97 5.65 -6.59 -13.11
CA PHE A 97 4.77 -5.50 -12.66
C PHE A 97 4.83 -4.32 -13.64
N MET A 98 6.03 -3.81 -13.84
CA MET A 98 6.41 -2.85 -14.86
C MET A 98 7.77 -3.27 -15.42
N ALA A 99 8.03 -2.91 -16.66
CA ALA A 99 9.33 -3.05 -17.31
C ALA A 99 9.55 -1.86 -18.25
N HIS A 100 10.77 -1.71 -18.73
CA HIS A 100 11.09 -0.83 -19.85
C HIS A 100 11.90 -1.58 -20.90
N GLY A 101 11.96 -1.00 -22.08
CA GLY A 101 12.80 -1.47 -23.16
C GLY A 101 13.10 -0.35 -24.14
N PHE A 102 13.85 -0.68 -25.18
CA PHE A 102 14.20 0.25 -26.25
C PHE A 102 13.62 -0.26 -27.57
N ASP A 103 13.01 0.64 -28.33
CA ASP A 103 12.53 0.30 -29.67
C ASP A 103 13.69 0.21 -30.69
N ALA A 104 13.37 -0.09 -31.94
CA ALA A 104 14.35 -0.24 -33.00
C ALA A 104 15.13 1.06 -33.30
N ASP A 105 14.57 2.21 -32.92
CA ASP A 105 15.18 3.54 -33.07
C ASP A 105 15.96 3.94 -31.81
N GLY A 106 16.07 3.04 -30.82
CA GLY A 106 16.77 3.27 -29.55
C GLY A 106 15.94 4.06 -28.53
N ARG A 107 14.65 4.31 -28.77
CA ARG A 107 13.81 5.10 -27.86
C ARG A 107 13.30 4.26 -26.71
N LEU A 108 13.39 4.81 -25.50
CA LEU A 108 12.84 4.19 -24.30
C LEU A 108 11.31 4.10 -24.39
N PHE A 109 10.78 2.90 -24.17
CA PHE A 109 9.37 2.68 -23.89
C PHE A 109 9.19 2.01 -22.52
N MET A 110 8.02 2.19 -21.93
CA MET A 110 7.61 1.50 -20.71
C MET A 110 6.53 0.46 -21.00
N GLU A 111 6.47 -0.59 -20.20
CA GLU A 111 5.42 -1.61 -20.23
C GLU A 111 4.81 -1.71 -18.84
N ILE A 112 3.50 -1.50 -18.75
CA ILE A 112 2.71 -1.95 -17.60
C ILE A 112 2.13 -3.30 -17.96
N HIS A 113 2.30 -4.25 -17.07
CA HIS A 113 1.80 -5.61 -17.25
C HIS A 113 0.50 -5.82 -16.48
N GLU A 114 -0.36 -6.71 -16.97
CA GLU A 114 -1.51 -7.24 -16.22
C GLU A 114 -1.11 -8.15 -15.05
N SER A 115 -0.34 -7.57 -14.15
CA SER A 115 0.18 -8.15 -12.92
C SER A 115 -0.91 -8.34 -11.87
N ALA A 116 -0.59 -9.08 -10.81
CA ALA A 116 -1.47 -9.20 -9.65
C ALA A 116 -1.79 -7.84 -9.01
N TYR A 117 -0.84 -6.90 -8.99
CA TYR A 117 -1.02 -5.56 -8.42
C TYR A 117 -2.01 -4.72 -9.25
N LEU A 118 -1.87 -4.71 -10.58
CA LEU A 118 -2.80 -3.97 -11.43
C LEU A 118 -4.21 -4.57 -11.39
N ARG A 119 -4.31 -5.91 -11.35
CA ARG A 119 -5.59 -6.61 -11.18
C ARG A 119 -6.27 -6.21 -9.88
N LEU A 120 -5.55 -6.19 -8.75
CA LEU A 120 -6.10 -5.76 -7.46
C LEU A 120 -6.55 -4.29 -7.49
N CYS A 121 -5.78 -3.40 -8.11
CA CYS A 121 -6.16 -2.00 -8.27
C CYS A 121 -7.46 -1.86 -9.08
N VAL A 122 -7.60 -2.62 -10.17
CA VAL A 122 -8.81 -2.63 -11.02
C VAL A 122 -10.01 -3.22 -10.27
N GLU A 123 -9.81 -4.29 -9.51
CA GLU A 123 -10.84 -4.89 -8.66
C GLU A 123 -11.33 -3.90 -7.60
N ASN A 124 -10.41 -3.21 -6.90
CA ASN A 124 -10.74 -2.19 -5.91
C ASN A 124 -11.43 -0.97 -6.56
N LEU A 125 -10.97 -0.54 -7.74
CA LEU A 125 -11.59 0.54 -8.53
C LEU A 125 -13.07 0.23 -8.80
N ARG A 126 -13.37 -1.00 -9.21
CA ARG A 126 -14.73 -1.47 -9.51
C ARG A 126 -15.55 -1.67 -8.23
N THR A 127 -14.99 -2.35 -7.24
CA THR A 127 -15.67 -2.70 -5.99
C THR A 127 -16.11 -1.48 -5.21
N PHE A 128 -15.24 -0.48 -5.05
CA PHE A 128 -15.54 0.71 -4.25
C PHE A 128 -15.97 1.91 -5.10
N ALA A 129 -16.57 1.66 -6.27
CA ALA A 129 -17.21 2.72 -7.05
C ALA A 129 -18.52 3.19 -6.41
N PRO A 130 -18.89 4.48 -6.61
CA PRO A 130 -20.18 4.97 -6.17
C PRO A 130 -21.31 4.07 -6.70
N GLY A 131 -22.07 3.46 -5.79
CA GLY A 131 -23.21 2.60 -6.11
C GLY A 131 -22.88 1.16 -6.53
N SER A 132 -21.61 0.73 -6.56
CA SER A 132 -21.27 -0.65 -6.96
C SER A 132 -21.02 -1.61 -5.79
N VAL A 133 -20.55 -1.09 -4.65
CA VAL A 133 -19.99 -1.92 -3.56
C VAL A 133 -20.93 -3.00 -3.02
N VAL A 134 -22.23 -2.73 -2.93
CA VAL A 134 -23.21 -3.72 -2.47
C VAL A 134 -23.38 -4.84 -3.49
N GLY A 135 -23.49 -4.49 -4.78
CA GLY A 135 -23.62 -5.47 -5.86
C GLY A 135 -22.36 -6.33 -6.03
N GLU A 136 -21.18 -5.71 -5.96
CA GLU A 136 -19.90 -6.42 -6.02
C GLU A 136 -19.72 -7.35 -4.81
N TYR A 137 -20.05 -6.90 -3.61
CA TYR A 137 -19.97 -7.77 -2.44
C TYR A 137 -20.99 -8.92 -2.48
N ALA A 138 -22.18 -8.69 -3.04
CA ALA A 138 -23.15 -9.76 -3.28
C ALA A 138 -22.61 -10.82 -4.26
N ARG A 139 -21.95 -10.39 -5.36
CA ARG A 139 -21.24 -11.30 -6.29
C ARG A 139 -20.16 -12.10 -5.57
N MET A 140 -19.30 -11.44 -4.80
CA MET A 140 -18.23 -12.09 -4.03
C MET A 140 -18.77 -13.14 -3.05
N ARG A 141 -19.91 -12.87 -2.40
CA ARG A 141 -20.58 -13.81 -1.49
C ARG A 141 -21.23 -15.00 -2.21
N ALA A 142 -21.59 -14.84 -3.48
CA ALA A 142 -22.18 -15.90 -4.29
C ALA A 142 -21.11 -16.80 -4.96
N ALA A 143 -19.84 -16.38 -4.98
CA ALA A 143 -18.74 -17.18 -5.49
C ALA A 143 -18.55 -18.47 -4.67
N SER A 144 -18.23 -19.57 -5.35
CA SER A 144 -18.21 -20.92 -4.76
C SER A 144 -17.06 -21.16 -3.76
N ASP A 145 -15.93 -20.47 -3.91
CA ASP A 145 -14.76 -20.61 -3.01
C ASP A 145 -14.81 -19.69 -1.77
N GLY A 146 -15.67 -18.67 -1.79
CA GLY A 146 -15.81 -17.67 -0.73
C GLY A 146 -14.56 -16.82 -0.43
N LEU A 147 -13.51 -16.90 -1.26
CA LEU A 147 -12.21 -16.26 -1.00
C LEU A 147 -12.30 -14.73 -1.13
N GLU A 148 -12.92 -14.24 -2.22
CA GLU A 148 -13.11 -12.80 -2.44
C GLU A 148 -13.93 -12.18 -1.30
N ALA A 149 -15.01 -12.85 -0.89
CA ALA A 149 -15.82 -12.39 0.23
C ALA A 149 -15.00 -12.35 1.53
N ALA A 150 -14.16 -13.36 1.80
CA ALA A 150 -13.29 -13.35 2.98
C ALA A 150 -12.30 -12.18 2.97
N GLY A 151 -11.67 -11.90 1.83
CA GLY A 151 -10.80 -10.74 1.64
C GLY A 151 -11.54 -9.42 1.88
N PHE A 152 -12.77 -9.27 1.36
CA PHE A 152 -13.61 -8.10 1.63
C PHE A 152 -13.85 -7.91 3.13
N ARG A 153 -14.23 -8.99 3.86
CA ARG A 153 -14.46 -8.93 5.31
C ARG A 153 -13.21 -8.54 6.08
N GLU A 154 -12.05 -9.03 5.67
CA GLU A 154 -10.77 -8.65 6.28
C GLU A 154 -10.46 -7.16 6.06
N LYS A 155 -10.75 -6.62 4.87
CA LYS A 155 -10.54 -5.20 4.56
C LYS A 155 -11.43 -4.29 5.42
N VAL A 156 -12.72 -4.60 5.53
CA VAL A 156 -13.70 -3.69 6.16
C VAL A 156 -14.05 -4.04 7.62
N GLY A 157 -13.62 -5.20 8.10
CA GLY A 157 -13.86 -5.66 9.48
C GLY A 157 -15.34 -5.65 9.85
N ARG A 158 -15.66 -5.08 11.03
CA ARG A 158 -17.06 -4.98 11.51
C ARG A 158 -17.97 -4.04 10.70
N LEU A 159 -17.47 -3.34 9.68
CA LEU A 159 -18.33 -2.63 8.72
C LEU A 159 -18.98 -3.57 7.68
N GLU A 160 -18.51 -4.81 7.54
CA GLU A 160 -19.01 -5.78 6.56
C GLU A 160 -20.54 -5.84 6.45
N PRO A 161 -21.32 -5.89 7.55
CA PRO A 161 -22.78 -5.97 7.44
C PRO A 161 -23.40 -4.78 6.71
N ALA A 162 -22.75 -3.61 6.77
CA ALA A 162 -23.22 -2.40 6.10
C ALA A 162 -23.12 -2.47 4.58
N PHE A 163 -22.42 -3.46 4.01
CA PHE A 163 -22.29 -3.63 2.56
C PHE A 163 -23.14 -4.78 2.01
N ARG A 164 -23.93 -5.46 2.85
CA ARG A 164 -24.74 -6.62 2.43
C ARG A 164 -25.96 -6.25 1.59
N ASP A 165 -26.50 -5.06 1.78
CA ASP A 165 -27.69 -4.56 1.12
C ASP A 165 -27.70 -3.03 1.08
N GLU A 166 -28.50 -2.46 0.17
CA GLU A 166 -28.57 -1.01 -0.07
C GLU A 166 -29.16 -0.22 1.10
N THR A 167 -29.96 -0.85 1.96
CA THR A 167 -30.53 -0.17 3.13
C THR A 167 -29.45 0.03 4.19
N SER A 168 -28.76 -1.05 4.56
CA SER A 168 -27.63 -1.02 5.49
C SER A 168 -26.51 -0.07 5.01
N HIS A 169 -26.26 -0.04 3.70
CA HIS A 169 -25.24 0.83 3.10
C HIS A 169 -25.63 2.31 3.15
N ARG A 170 -26.89 2.65 2.82
CA ARG A 170 -27.42 4.02 2.96
C ARG A 170 -27.39 4.49 4.42
N GLU A 171 -27.73 3.61 5.37
CA GLU A 171 -27.62 3.91 6.80
C GLU A 171 -26.18 4.24 7.22
N LEU A 172 -25.20 3.46 6.75
CA LEU A 172 -23.78 3.75 7.01
C LEU A 172 -23.40 5.13 6.48
N ARG A 173 -23.75 5.45 5.23
CA ARG A 173 -23.48 6.77 4.63
C ARG A 173 -24.10 7.88 5.47
N GLY A 174 -25.35 7.72 5.91
CA GLY A 174 -26.04 8.67 6.79
C GLY A 174 -25.35 8.83 8.16
N ARG A 175 -24.83 7.74 8.75
CA ARG A 175 -24.14 7.77 10.05
C ARG A 175 -22.75 8.40 9.97
N LEU A 176 -22.00 8.14 8.89
CA LEU A 176 -20.68 8.74 8.68
C LEU A 176 -20.78 10.23 8.35
N GLY A 177 -21.74 10.58 7.50
CA GLY A 177 -21.78 11.84 6.76
C GLY A 177 -20.88 11.78 5.52
N GLU A 178 -21.19 12.62 4.53
CA GLU A 178 -20.64 12.53 3.18
C GLU A 178 -19.10 12.52 3.14
N ARG A 179 -18.46 13.46 3.84
CA ARG A 179 -16.99 13.57 3.84
C ARG A 179 -16.28 12.32 4.35
N ALA A 180 -16.76 11.74 5.46
CA ALA A 180 -16.13 10.56 6.04
C ALA A 180 -16.40 9.30 5.21
N TYR A 181 -17.59 9.21 4.60
CA TYR A 181 -17.96 8.14 3.69
C TYR A 181 -17.11 8.15 2.40
N LEU A 182 -16.99 9.30 1.74
CA LEU A 182 -16.17 9.45 0.55
C LEU A 182 -14.69 9.15 0.83
N ARG A 183 -14.17 9.59 1.98
CA ARG A 183 -12.82 9.27 2.42
C ARG A 183 -12.60 7.77 2.60
N LEU A 184 -13.54 7.07 3.23
CA LEU A 184 -13.47 5.62 3.41
C LEU A 184 -13.43 4.89 2.06
N LEU A 185 -14.39 5.20 1.17
CA LEU A 185 -14.46 4.55 -0.14
C LEU A 185 -13.27 4.89 -1.02
N ALA A 186 -12.82 6.15 -1.06
CA ALA A 186 -11.65 6.54 -1.84
C ALA A 186 -10.39 5.80 -1.36
N GLY A 187 -10.18 5.69 -0.04
CA GLY A 187 -9.06 4.93 0.51
C GLY A 187 -9.07 3.46 0.08
N LEU A 188 -10.22 2.79 0.20
CA LEU A 188 -10.35 1.38 -0.22
C LEU A 188 -10.25 1.20 -1.74
N ARG A 189 -10.71 2.18 -2.53
CA ARG A 189 -10.64 2.20 -3.99
C ARG A 189 -9.21 2.35 -4.52
N GLU A 190 -8.36 3.04 -3.76
CA GLU A 190 -6.99 3.44 -4.16
C GLU A 190 -5.90 2.59 -3.50
N GLU A 191 -6.28 1.54 -2.78
CA GLU A 191 -5.34 0.54 -2.28
C GLU A 191 -4.46 0.01 -3.42
N ASP A 192 -3.17 -0.20 -3.13
CA ASP A 192 -2.08 -0.60 -4.04
C ASP A 192 -1.59 0.43 -5.07
N TYR A 193 -2.21 1.61 -5.17
CA TYR A 193 -1.76 2.63 -6.14
C TYR A 193 -0.31 3.07 -5.91
N HIS A 194 0.14 3.03 -4.65
CA HIS A 194 1.50 3.37 -4.27
C HIS A 194 2.54 2.43 -4.89
N MET A 195 2.19 1.18 -5.19
CA MET A 195 3.07 0.24 -5.90
C MET A 195 3.33 0.72 -7.32
N ILE A 196 2.29 1.16 -8.03
CA ILE A 196 2.40 1.67 -9.41
C ILE A 196 3.21 2.96 -9.43
N ALA A 197 2.97 3.85 -8.46
CA ALA A 197 3.76 5.07 -8.34
C ALA A 197 5.25 4.79 -8.06
N GLY A 198 5.57 3.78 -7.24
CA GLY A 198 6.96 3.35 -7.02
C GLY A 198 7.63 2.88 -8.31
N GLY A 199 6.95 2.01 -9.08
CA GLY A 199 7.42 1.57 -10.39
C GLY A 199 7.58 2.72 -11.39
N LEU A 200 6.66 3.68 -11.44
CA LEU A 200 6.80 4.86 -12.30
C LEU A 200 8.00 5.73 -11.93
N VAL A 201 8.32 5.87 -10.65
CA VAL A 201 9.54 6.56 -10.20
C VAL A 201 10.78 5.79 -10.66
N HIS A 202 10.78 4.47 -10.54
CA HIS A 202 11.85 3.60 -11.03
C HIS A 202 12.11 3.82 -12.52
N GLU A 203 11.08 3.64 -13.35
CA GLU A 203 11.21 3.79 -14.80
C GLU A 203 11.59 5.24 -15.19
N GLY A 204 11.04 6.21 -14.46
CA GLY A 204 11.41 7.61 -14.61
C GLY A 204 12.87 7.91 -14.31
N MET A 205 13.58 7.07 -13.53
CA MET A 205 15.01 7.25 -13.22
C MET A 205 15.94 6.81 -14.34
N HIS A 206 15.61 5.73 -15.06
CA HIS A 206 16.31 5.29 -16.27
C HIS A 206 16.18 6.30 -17.41
N ALA A 207 15.00 6.92 -17.49
CA ALA A 207 14.67 7.94 -18.47
C ALA A 207 15.58 9.19 -18.33
N GLY A 208 16.32 9.55 -19.38
CA GLY A 208 17.20 10.73 -19.39
C GLY A 208 18.67 10.42 -19.67
N MET A 209 18.97 9.20 -20.09
CA MET A 209 20.17 8.85 -20.85
C MET A 209 19.91 9.18 -22.32
N ASP A 210 20.85 9.85 -22.98
CA ASP A 210 20.80 10.16 -24.42
C ASP A 210 20.64 8.85 -25.23
N ASP A 211 19.96 8.91 -26.37
CA ASP A 211 19.67 7.76 -27.24
C ASP A 211 20.96 7.01 -27.65
N ALA A 212 22.08 7.74 -27.76
CA ALA A 212 23.41 7.18 -28.00
C ALA A 212 24.01 6.43 -26.79
N LEU A 213 23.72 6.89 -25.57
CA LEU A 213 24.14 6.23 -24.33
C LEU A 213 23.33 4.95 -24.08
N VAL A 214 22.05 4.96 -24.44
CA VAL A 214 21.13 3.82 -24.39
C VAL A 214 21.56 2.66 -25.30
N ALA A 215 21.89 2.93 -26.56
CA ALA A 215 22.34 1.89 -27.50
C ALA A 215 23.67 1.26 -27.04
N ARG A 216 24.55 2.05 -26.41
CA ARG A 216 25.79 1.59 -25.79
C ARG A 216 25.51 0.71 -24.55
N ILE A 217 24.60 1.14 -23.69
CA ILE A 217 24.14 0.40 -22.50
C ILE A 217 23.58 -0.98 -22.85
N GLN A 218 22.93 -1.16 -24.00
CA GLN A 218 22.41 -2.46 -24.43
C GLN A 218 23.51 -3.47 -24.80
N ALA A 219 24.58 -3.01 -25.46
CA ALA A 219 25.76 -3.83 -25.73
C ALA A 219 26.54 -4.13 -24.44
N GLU A 220 26.56 -3.18 -23.52
CA GLU A 220 27.22 -3.27 -22.21
C GLU A 220 26.47 -4.12 -21.19
N PHE A 221 25.14 -4.19 -21.25
CA PHE A 221 24.27 -5.06 -20.45
C PHE A 221 24.54 -6.53 -20.77
N LYS A 222 24.63 -6.88 -22.06
CA LYS A 222 25.04 -8.22 -22.52
C LYS A 222 26.49 -8.57 -22.14
N ALA A 223 27.32 -7.56 -21.86
CA ALA A 223 28.72 -7.70 -21.49
C ALA A 223 29.01 -7.46 -19.99
N GLY A 224 27.98 -7.22 -19.16
CA GLY A 224 28.12 -7.02 -17.71
C GLY A 224 28.93 -5.79 -17.26
N ARG A 225 28.98 -4.71 -18.05
CA ARG A 225 29.83 -3.54 -17.72
C ARG A 225 29.18 -2.56 -16.72
N ARG A 226 30.03 -1.83 -16.00
CA ARG A 226 29.70 -0.99 -14.82
C ARG A 226 28.68 0.16 -15.05
N PRO A 227 28.62 0.86 -16.20
CA PRO A 227 27.66 1.95 -16.42
C PRO A 227 26.19 1.54 -16.21
N VAL A 228 25.83 0.37 -16.73
CA VAL A 228 24.46 -0.17 -16.61
C VAL A 228 24.12 -0.52 -15.17
N GLN A 229 25.08 -1.09 -14.44
CA GLN A 229 24.90 -1.39 -13.01
C GLN A 229 24.67 -0.12 -12.19
N TRP A 230 25.30 1.01 -12.54
CA TRP A 230 25.08 2.28 -11.86
C TRP A 230 23.70 2.88 -12.15
N ASP A 231 23.23 2.82 -13.39
CA ASP A 231 21.89 3.30 -13.75
C ASP A 231 20.79 2.50 -13.04
N GLU A 232 20.92 1.17 -13.06
CA GLU A 232 20.02 0.24 -12.38
C GLU A 232 20.08 0.43 -10.86
N LEU A 233 21.28 0.60 -10.28
CA LEU A 233 21.40 0.88 -8.85
C LEU A 233 20.64 2.16 -8.47
N LYS A 234 20.73 3.20 -9.29
CA LYS A 234 20.03 4.47 -9.08
C LYS A 234 18.52 4.28 -9.13
N ALA A 235 17.99 3.56 -10.12
CA ALA A 235 16.55 3.33 -10.27
C ALA A 235 15.97 2.47 -9.13
N PHE A 236 16.63 1.34 -8.81
CA PHE A 236 16.23 0.48 -7.69
C PHE A 236 16.24 1.22 -6.36
N THR A 237 17.30 1.99 -6.08
CA THR A 237 17.40 2.72 -4.80
C THR A 237 16.46 3.92 -4.70
N ALA A 238 16.08 4.52 -5.83
CA ALA A 238 15.02 5.52 -5.88
C ALA A 238 13.66 4.89 -5.51
N GLU A 239 13.30 3.75 -6.08
CA GLU A 239 12.04 3.08 -5.74
C GLU A 239 12.02 2.62 -4.28
N ILE A 240 13.14 2.10 -3.76
CA ILE A 240 13.29 1.79 -2.33
C ILE A 240 13.09 3.05 -1.47
N GLY A 241 13.71 4.17 -1.85
CA GLY A 241 13.55 5.45 -1.16
C GLY A 241 12.11 5.97 -1.17
N TYR A 242 11.41 5.80 -2.29
CA TYR A 242 9.98 6.08 -2.41
C TYR A 242 9.13 5.23 -1.46
N HIS A 243 9.33 3.91 -1.43
CA HIS A 243 8.59 3.03 -0.52
C HIS A 243 8.95 3.27 0.95
N GLY A 244 10.18 3.68 1.23
CA GLY A 244 10.58 4.12 2.55
C GLY A 244 9.83 5.39 2.96
N ALA A 245 9.71 6.37 2.07
CA ALA A 245 8.88 7.54 2.34
C ALA A 245 7.41 7.11 2.58
N TYR A 246 6.86 6.23 1.74
CA TYR A 246 5.48 5.71 1.89
C TYR A 246 5.22 5.01 3.20
N GLY A 247 6.14 4.16 3.64
CA GLY A 247 6.05 3.50 4.92
C GLY A 247 5.92 4.50 6.09
N ARG A 248 6.65 5.64 6.05
CA ARG A 248 6.51 6.70 7.06
C ARG A 248 5.14 7.34 7.01
N TRP A 249 4.71 7.79 5.84
CA TRP A 249 3.39 8.41 5.70
C TRP A 249 2.25 7.49 6.16
N ALA A 250 2.31 6.20 5.79
CA ALA A 250 1.32 5.22 6.21
C ALA A 250 1.32 5.04 7.74
N SER A 251 2.51 5.04 8.36
CA SER A 251 2.67 4.98 9.82
C SER A 251 2.08 6.22 10.50
N ASP A 252 2.37 7.43 10.00
CA ASP A 252 1.83 8.69 10.51
C ASP A 252 0.30 8.74 10.38
N GLU A 253 -0.24 8.23 9.28
CA GLU A 253 -1.67 8.10 9.05
C GLU A 253 -2.32 7.12 10.04
N ILE A 254 -1.66 6.01 10.35
CA ILE A 254 -2.12 5.06 11.38
C ILE A 254 -2.19 5.76 12.74
N GLU A 255 -1.13 6.47 13.14
CA GLU A 255 -1.10 7.22 14.40
C GLU A 255 -2.18 8.32 14.45
N ARG A 256 -2.37 9.06 13.35
CA ARG A 256 -3.44 10.06 13.24
C ARG A 256 -4.82 9.43 13.36
N LEU A 257 -5.08 8.29 12.71
CA LEU A 257 -6.35 7.56 12.80
C LEU A 257 -6.59 7.03 14.22
N TRP A 258 -5.57 6.55 14.92
CA TRP A 258 -5.69 6.13 16.31
C TRP A 258 -6.02 7.29 17.25
N ARG A 259 -5.45 8.48 17.03
CA ARG A 259 -5.84 9.69 17.76
C ARG A 259 -7.30 10.07 17.52
N GLU A 260 -7.77 9.98 16.28
CA GLU A 260 -9.18 10.19 15.95
C GLU A 260 -10.10 9.16 16.64
N ILE A 261 -9.73 7.88 16.59
CA ILE A 261 -10.43 6.79 17.29
C ILE A 261 -10.49 7.06 18.80
N ALA A 262 -9.38 7.48 19.43
CA ALA A 262 -9.34 7.81 20.85
C ALA A 262 -10.32 8.93 21.22
N GLY A 263 -10.35 10.01 20.42
CA GLY A 263 -11.32 11.09 20.59
C GLY A 263 -12.77 10.62 20.46
N LEU A 264 -13.06 9.71 19.52
CA LEU A 264 -14.38 9.12 19.33
C LEU A 264 -14.78 8.22 20.51
N LEU A 265 -13.87 7.37 21.01
CA LEU A 265 -14.11 6.54 22.19
C LEU A 265 -14.40 7.41 23.42
N GLY A 266 -13.62 8.47 23.67
CA GLY A 266 -13.93 9.45 24.72
C GLY A 266 -15.28 10.17 24.54
N GLY A 267 -15.79 10.23 23.31
CA GLY A 267 -17.14 10.66 23.00
C GLY A 267 -18.22 9.65 23.42
N LEU A 268 -17.96 8.35 23.29
CA LEU A 268 -18.85 7.27 23.77
C LEU A 268 -18.92 7.26 25.30
N GLU A 269 -17.79 7.47 25.97
CA GLU A 269 -17.73 7.49 27.44
C GLU A 269 -18.69 8.52 28.07
N ARG A 270 -18.96 9.63 27.37
CA ARG A 270 -19.89 10.67 27.82
C ARG A 270 -21.37 10.27 27.73
N LEU A 271 -21.69 9.10 27.17
CA LEU A 271 -23.05 8.61 27.03
C LEU A 271 -23.52 7.72 28.20
N ARG A 272 -22.66 7.44 29.19
CA ARG A 272 -22.87 6.47 30.30
C ARG A 272 -23.92 6.86 31.36
N GLY A 273 -24.99 7.56 31.00
CA GLY A 273 -25.94 8.13 31.97
C GLY A 273 -26.99 7.16 32.54
N GLY A 274 -26.96 5.85 32.24
CA GLY A 274 -27.98 4.89 32.69
C GLY A 274 -27.77 3.44 32.20
N PRO A 275 -28.68 2.51 32.54
CA PRO A 275 -28.53 1.07 32.23
C PRO A 275 -28.66 0.74 30.74
N ALA A 276 -29.29 1.64 29.96
CA ALA A 276 -29.34 1.58 28.50
C ALA A 276 -29.35 3.00 27.93
N LEU A 277 -29.03 3.12 26.64
CA LEU A 277 -29.02 4.41 25.96
C LEU A 277 -30.44 4.84 25.57
N ARG A 278 -30.87 6.01 26.03
CA ARG A 278 -32.21 6.54 25.72
C ARG A 278 -32.42 6.69 24.20
N PRO A 279 -33.63 6.39 23.69
CA PRO A 279 -33.99 6.67 22.30
C PRO A 279 -33.78 8.15 21.90
N GLY A 280 -33.70 8.41 20.60
CA GLY A 280 -33.56 9.77 20.05
C GLY A 280 -32.11 10.25 19.93
N ARG A 281 -31.84 11.51 20.31
CA ARG A 281 -30.54 12.16 20.08
C ARG A 281 -29.33 11.39 20.66
N PRO A 282 -29.39 10.81 21.87
CA PRO A 282 -28.26 10.03 22.41
C PRO A 282 -27.96 8.79 21.57
N ARG A 283 -28.98 8.00 21.18
CA ARG A 283 -28.82 6.84 20.29
C ARG A 283 -28.24 7.23 18.93
N ALA A 284 -28.74 8.30 18.31
CA ALA A 284 -28.20 8.80 17.04
C ALA A 284 -26.73 9.23 17.16
N ARG A 285 -26.35 9.86 18.29
CA ARG A 285 -24.94 10.21 18.55
C ARG A 285 -24.08 8.95 18.70
N PHE A 286 -24.55 7.94 19.42
CA PHE A 286 -23.87 6.66 19.57
C PHE A 286 -23.59 5.99 18.21
N GLU A 287 -24.63 5.81 17.38
CA GLU A 287 -24.48 5.14 16.08
C GLU A 287 -23.50 5.86 15.16
N ARG A 288 -23.53 7.20 15.13
CA ARG A 288 -22.58 7.99 14.35
C ARG A 288 -21.15 7.82 14.84
N THR A 289 -20.93 7.92 16.16
CA THR A 289 -19.60 7.74 16.75
C THR A 289 -19.07 6.33 16.47
N ARG A 290 -19.89 5.29 16.71
CA ARG A 290 -19.53 3.89 16.43
C ARG A 290 -19.17 3.68 14.96
N ALA A 291 -20.01 4.14 14.03
CA ALA A 291 -19.75 4.02 12.60
C ALA A 291 -18.43 4.70 12.20
N ARG A 292 -18.16 5.90 12.74
CA ARG A 292 -16.89 6.62 12.49
C ARG A 292 -15.69 5.90 13.07
N THR A 293 -15.80 5.31 14.26
CA THR A 293 -14.72 4.52 14.85
C THR A 293 -14.42 3.29 14.01
N LEU A 294 -15.45 2.60 13.51
CA LEU A 294 -15.29 1.44 12.62
C LEU A 294 -14.71 1.83 11.25
N ALA A 295 -15.09 2.97 10.69
CA ALA A 295 -14.47 3.50 9.46
C ALA A 295 -12.99 3.85 9.69
N GLY A 296 -12.66 4.44 10.83
CA GLY A 296 -11.27 4.66 11.25
C GLY A 296 -10.48 3.34 11.33
N ALA A 297 -11.06 2.30 11.95
CA ALA A 297 -10.45 0.98 12.06
C ALA A 297 -10.20 0.32 10.68
N ALA A 298 -11.14 0.43 9.74
CA ALA A 298 -10.96 -0.06 8.36
C ALA A 298 -9.83 0.69 7.64
N LEU A 299 -9.71 2.01 7.83
CA LEU A 299 -8.61 2.79 7.27
C LEU A 299 -7.26 2.46 7.93
N VAL A 300 -7.21 2.16 9.24
CA VAL A 300 -5.99 1.68 9.88
C VAL A 300 -5.53 0.37 9.24
N ARG A 301 -6.45 -0.59 9.04
CA ARG A 301 -6.13 -1.86 8.35
C ARG A 301 -5.61 -1.66 6.93
N LEU A 302 -6.19 -0.72 6.20
CA LEU A 302 -5.68 -0.34 4.88
C LEU A 302 -4.23 0.12 4.96
N ARG A 303 -3.92 1.10 5.81
CA ARG A 303 -2.55 1.63 5.93
C ARG A 303 -1.55 0.61 6.46
N VAL A 304 -1.98 -0.29 7.33
CA VAL A 304 -1.19 -1.45 7.79
C VAL A 304 -0.76 -2.34 6.61
N ARG A 305 -1.69 -2.66 5.69
CA ARG A 305 -1.38 -3.47 4.50
C ARG A 305 -0.45 -2.74 3.54
N GLU A 306 -0.68 -1.45 3.29
CA GLU A 306 0.18 -0.68 2.39
C GLU A 306 1.61 -0.49 2.95
N ALA A 307 1.75 -0.31 4.26
CA ALA A 307 3.06 -0.30 4.91
C ALA A 307 3.78 -1.64 4.72
N TRP A 308 3.06 -2.75 4.90
CA TRP A 308 3.60 -4.10 4.66
C TRP A 308 4.05 -4.32 3.21
N GLN A 309 3.21 -3.93 2.26
CA GLN A 309 3.50 -4.03 0.82
C GLN A 309 4.73 -3.22 0.45
N SER A 310 4.83 -1.97 0.93
CA SER A 310 5.99 -1.10 0.70
C SER A 310 7.29 -1.67 1.29
N ALA A 311 7.25 -2.19 2.52
CA ALA A 311 8.42 -2.81 3.14
C ALA A 311 8.86 -4.08 2.41
N GLY A 312 7.90 -4.91 1.99
CA GLY A 312 8.15 -6.09 1.17
C GLY A 312 8.81 -5.71 -0.15
N ARG A 313 8.26 -4.73 -0.86
CA ARG A 313 8.80 -4.23 -2.13
C ARG A 313 10.23 -3.70 -1.99
N ALA A 314 10.50 -2.90 -0.97
CA ALA A 314 11.84 -2.37 -0.71
C ALA A 314 12.89 -3.49 -0.52
N ARG A 315 12.54 -4.53 0.25
CA ARG A 315 13.42 -5.70 0.44
C ARG A 315 13.60 -6.50 -0.84
N ASP A 316 12.52 -6.74 -1.58
CA ASP A 316 12.55 -7.54 -2.79
C ASP A 316 13.35 -6.83 -3.91
N LEU A 317 13.28 -5.50 -3.98
CA LEU A 317 14.14 -4.67 -4.84
C LEU A 317 15.61 -4.77 -4.45
N SER A 318 15.94 -4.60 -3.15
CA SER A 318 17.32 -4.73 -2.67
C SER A 318 17.94 -6.08 -3.04
N ARG A 319 17.18 -7.17 -2.83
CA ARG A 319 17.63 -8.53 -3.16
C ARG A 319 17.65 -8.81 -4.66
N GLY A 320 16.69 -8.25 -5.39
CA GLY A 320 16.62 -8.35 -6.85
C GLY A 320 17.86 -7.73 -7.48
N PHE A 321 18.22 -6.51 -7.07
CA PHE A 321 19.43 -5.84 -7.54
C PHE A 321 20.70 -6.67 -7.28
N LEU A 322 20.89 -7.14 -6.04
CA LEU A 322 22.03 -7.99 -5.66
C LEU A 322 22.13 -9.26 -6.50
N ARG A 323 21.01 -9.92 -6.78
CA ARG A 323 20.99 -11.17 -7.55
C ARG A 323 21.25 -10.92 -9.05
N ASP A 324 20.59 -9.92 -9.60
CA ASP A 324 20.46 -9.77 -11.05
C ASP A 324 21.56 -8.87 -11.63
N TYR A 325 22.02 -7.86 -10.89
CA TYR A 325 22.88 -6.79 -11.43
C TYR A 325 24.29 -6.73 -10.83
N VAL A 326 24.49 -7.21 -9.61
CA VAL A 326 25.84 -7.28 -9.02
C VAL A 326 26.62 -8.43 -9.66
N LYS A 327 27.59 -8.09 -10.52
CA LYS A 327 28.46 -9.05 -11.24
C LYS A 327 29.93 -8.63 -11.12
N GLY A 328 30.82 -9.61 -10.89
CA GLY A 328 32.26 -9.39 -10.77
C GLY A 328 32.69 -8.75 -9.45
N ASP A 329 33.92 -8.21 -9.42
CA ASP A 329 34.49 -7.59 -8.21
C ASP A 329 33.84 -6.22 -7.94
N VAL A 330 33.05 -6.16 -6.86
CA VAL A 330 32.39 -4.95 -6.38
C VAL A 330 33.38 -4.12 -5.56
N PRO A 331 33.45 -2.78 -5.77
CA PRO A 331 34.22 -1.90 -4.88
C PRO A 331 33.78 -2.07 -3.42
N ALA A 332 34.73 -2.14 -2.48
CA ALA A 332 34.45 -2.42 -1.07
C ALA A 332 33.46 -1.41 -0.44
N ASP A 333 33.57 -0.13 -0.81
CA ASP A 333 32.65 0.93 -0.34
C ASP A 333 31.21 0.70 -0.82
N LEU A 334 31.04 0.12 -2.00
CA LEU A 334 29.73 -0.22 -2.56
C LEU A 334 29.17 -1.50 -1.92
N ASP A 335 30.02 -2.52 -1.74
CA ASP A 335 29.63 -3.79 -1.10
C ASP A 335 29.11 -3.56 0.32
N ASP A 336 29.80 -2.72 1.11
CA ASP A 336 29.37 -2.33 2.45
C ASP A 336 27.99 -1.65 2.47
N LEU A 337 27.74 -0.74 1.52
CA LEU A 337 26.46 -0.04 1.41
C LEU A 337 25.32 -0.96 0.96
N LEU A 338 25.58 -1.86 0.00
CA LEU A 338 24.62 -2.85 -0.46
C LEU A 338 24.27 -3.86 0.63
N GLY A 339 25.29 -4.37 1.35
CA GLY A 339 25.11 -5.25 2.49
C GLY A 339 24.35 -4.57 3.64
N ARG A 340 24.60 -3.27 3.87
CA ARG A 340 23.82 -2.48 4.82
C ARG A 340 22.36 -2.33 4.38
N LEU A 341 22.10 -2.04 3.11
CA LEU A 341 20.74 -1.89 2.59
C LEU A 341 19.93 -3.19 2.75
N ASP A 342 20.48 -4.36 2.43
CA ASP A 342 19.79 -5.65 2.60
C ASP A 342 19.51 -5.96 4.07
N ARG A 343 20.49 -5.70 4.96
CA ARG A 343 20.29 -5.85 6.42
C ARG A 343 19.20 -4.91 6.95
N ASP A 344 19.25 -3.64 6.56
CA ASP A 344 18.31 -2.61 7.04
C ASP A 344 16.88 -2.88 6.52
N THR A 345 16.71 -3.29 5.26
CA THR A 345 15.41 -3.67 4.69
C THR A 345 14.86 -4.96 5.29
N THR A 346 15.70 -5.97 5.52
CA THR A 346 15.31 -7.22 6.18
C THR A 346 14.91 -6.97 7.64
N GLY A 347 15.70 -6.18 8.37
CA GLY A 347 15.41 -5.79 9.75
C GLY A 347 14.12 -4.98 9.87
N HIS A 348 13.89 -4.05 8.94
CA HIS A 348 12.66 -3.26 8.89
C HIS A 348 11.41 -4.15 8.67
N VAL A 349 11.45 -5.10 7.74
CA VAL A 349 10.33 -6.05 7.52
C VAL A 349 10.04 -6.86 8.79
N ALA A 350 11.08 -7.33 9.50
CA ALA A 350 10.91 -8.07 10.74
C ALA A 350 10.28 -7.22 11.86
N ALA A 351 10.77 -5.98 12.03
CA ALA A 351 10.21 -5.04 13.00
C ALA A 351 8.76 -4.66 12.68
N LEU A 352 8.46 -4.45 11.38
CA LEU A 352 7.13 -4.09 10.92
C LEU A 352 6.13 -5.22 11.16
N LYS A 353 6.52 -6.49 10.95
CA LYS A 353 5.67 -7.65 11.27
C LYS A 353 5.21 -7.64 12.72
N THR A 354 6.09 -7.27 13.66
CA THR A 354 5.75 -7.14 15.08
C THR A 354 4.76 -6.00 15.33
N ALA A 355 5.00 -4.82 14.74
CA ALA A 355 4.11 -3.66 14.87
C ALA A 355 2.71 -3.93 14.27
N ILE A 356 2.66 -4.62 13.14
CA ILE A 356 1.41 -5.07 12.49
C ILE A 356 0.65 -6.03 13.40
N GLY A 357 1.31 -7.05 13.94
CA GLY A 357 0.69 -8.02 14.84
C GLY A 357 0.05 -7.36 16.06
N ALA A 358 0.76 -6.40 16.66
CA ALA A 358 0.25 -5.61 17.79
C ALA A 358 -0.95 -4.72 17.39
N THR A 359 -0.89 -4.08 16.22
CA THR A 359 -1.97 -3.23 15.71
C THR A 359 -3.23 -4.04 15.38
N GLU A 360 -3.10 -5.18 14.73
CA GLU A 360 -4.22 -6.08 14.44
C GLU A 360 -4.89 -6.62 15.70
N LEU A 361 -4.10 -6.93 16.74
CA LEU A 361 -4.66 -7.33 18.03
C LEU A 361 -5.51 -6.20 18.63
N ARG A 362 -5.01 -4.96 18.59
CA ARG A 362 -5.74 -3.78 19.09
C ARG A 362 -7.01 -3.50 18.29
N LEU A 363 -6.97 -3.66 16.97
CA LEU A 363 -8.14 -3.51 16.12
C LEU A 363 -9.23 -4.54 16.46
N ARG A 364 -8.84 -5.80 16.71
CA ARG A 364 -9.79 -6.82 17.19
C ARG A 364 -10.38 -6.47 18.55
N SER A 365 -9.56 -6.06 19.51
CA SER A 365 -10.04 -5.60 20.82
C SER A 365 -10.97 -4.39 20.71
N LEU A 366 -10.68 -3.45 19.80
CA LEU A 366 -11.52 -2.27 19.54
C LEU A 366 -12.90 -2.71 19.04
N GLU A 367 -12.94 -3.65 18.10
CA GLU A 367 -14.18 -4.18 17.56
C GLU A 367 -15.01 -4.94 18.60
N GLU A 368 -14.36 -5.67 19.52
CA GLU A 368 -15.02 -6.33 20.65
C GLU A 368 -15.60 -5.32 21.65
N ILE A 369 -14.84 -4.27 22.00
CA ILE A 369 -15.33 -3.20 22.86
C ILE A 369 -16.53 -2.50 22.21
N LEU A 370 -16.46 -2.18 20.92
CA LEU A 370 -17.57 -1.55 20.20
C LEU A 370 -18.80 -2.46 20.11
N ALA A 371 -18.62 -3.78 20.06
CA ALA A 371 -19.73 -4.74 20.15
C ALA A 371 -20.35 -4.76 21.55
N GLY A 372 -19.53 -4.67 22.61
CA GLY A 372 -20.02 -4.52 23.98
C GLY A 372 -20.80 -3.22 24.19
N TRP A 373 -20.32 -2.12 23.59
CA TRP A 373 -21.03 -0.85 23.56
C TRP A 373 -22.37 -0.93 22.84
N ASP A 374 -22.45 -1.63 21.70
CA ASP A 374 -23.71 -1.86 20.98
C ASP A 374 -24.71 -2.69 21.80
N ALA A 375 -24.23 -3.75 22.47
CA ALA A 375 -25.06 -4.58 23.34
C ALA A 375 -25.65 -3.78 24.51
N TRP A 376 -24.84 -2.94 25.17
CA TRP A 376 -25.34 -2.04 26.23
C TRP A 376 -26.30 -0.99 25.69
N ALA A 377 -25.97 -0.35 24.57
CA ALA A 377 -26.84 0.68 23.98
C ALA A 377 -28.22 0.10 23.61
N ALA A 378 -28.28 -1.19 23.27
CA ALA A 378 -29.51 -1.93 22.96
C ALA A 378 -30.20 -2.56 24.20
N GLY A 379 -29.69 -2.34 25.42
CA GLY A 379 -30.25 -2.91 26.65
C GLY A 379 -29.99 -4.40 26.85
N ARG A 380 -29.16 -5.04 25.99
CA ARG A 380 -28.79 -6.46 26.10
C ARG A 380 -27.70 -6.71 27.15
N ARG A 381 -27.11 -5.66 27.70
CA ARG A 381 -26.11 -5.71 28.77
C ARG A 381 -26.44 -4.64 29.82
N PRO A 382 -26.34 -4.95 31.13
CA PRO A 382 -26.71 -4.01 32.19
C PRO A 382 -25.76 -2.80 32.33
N PHE A 383 -24.52 -2.95 31.86
CA PHE A 383 -23.48 -1.92 31.98
C PHE A 383 -22.70 -1.77 30.66
N PRO A 384 -22.24 -0.57 30.32
CA PRO A 384 -21.32 -0.37 29.20
C PRO A 384 -19.98 -1.06 29.48
N PRO A 385 -19.14 -1.34 28.47
CA PRO A 385 -17.78 -1.83 28.68
C PRO A 385 -17.02 -0.96 29.69
N PRO A 386 -16.10 -1.49 30.51
CA PRO A 386 -15.25 -0.69 31.40
C PRO A 386 -14.48 0.43 30.67
N VAL A 387 -14.32 1.60 31.31
CA VAL A 387 -13.53 2.72 30.74
C VAL A 387 -12.06 2.30 30.55
N THR A 388 -11.57 1.43 31.45
CA THR A 388 -10.22 0.86 31.41
C THR A 388 -9.93 0.15 30.09
N ASP A 389 -10.93 -0.49 29.48
CA ASP A 389 -10.76 -1.25 28.24
C ASP A 389 -10.54 -0.28 27.07
N SER A 390 -11.35 0.78 26.97
CA SER A 390 -11.17 1.85 25.98
C SER A 390 -9.81 2.54 26.12
N ARG A 391 -9.39 2.83 27.37
CA ARG A 391 -8.09 3.45 27.66
C ARG A 391 -6.91 2.56 27.31
N ALA A 392 -6.97 1.27 27.66
CA ALA A 392 -5.91 0.32 27.35
C ALA A 392 -5.63 0.23 25.84
N ILE A 393 -6.67 0.31 25.00
CA ILE A 393 -6.51 0.35 23.54
C ILE A 393 -5.83 1.64 23.10
N THR A 394 -6.29 2.80 23.58
CA THR A 394 -5.78 4.09 23.13
C THR A 394 -4.37 4.37 23.61
N ASP A 395 -4.05 3.99 24.85
CA ASP A 395 -2.71 4.15 25.44
C ASP A 395 -1.72 3.20 24.74
N GLY A 396 -2.13 1.95 24.50
CA GLY A 396 -1.34 1.00 23.74
C GLY A 396 -1.08 1.41 22.29
N ALA A 397 -2.04 2.09 21.66
CA ALA A 397 -1.88 2.66 20.32
C ALA A 397 -0.94 3.87 20.33
N GLY A 398 -1.09 4.79 21.29
CA GLY A 398 -0.23 5.97 21.44
C GLY A 398 1.23 5.66 21.81
N GLY A 399 1.48 4.51 22.44
CA GLY A 399 2.84 4.03 22.77
C GLY A 399 3.51 3.15 21.70
N SER A 400 2.83 2.85 20.59
CA SER A 400 3.40 2.00 19.54
C SER A 400 4.28 2.80 18.59
N ARG A 401 5.60 2.68 18.73
CA ARG A 401 6.52 3.24 17.74
C ARG A 401 6.52 2.35 16.49
N TRP A 402 6.13 2.93 15.37
CA TRP A 402 6.30 2.29 14.06
C TRP A 402 7.79 2.27 13.68
N PRO A 403 8.29 1.17 13.08
CA PRO A 403 9.70 1.10 12.72
C PRO A 403 9.99 2.11 11.62
N GLU A 404 11.11 2.80 11.75
CA GLU A 404 11.57 3.72 10.71
C GLU A 404 12.02 2.92 9.48
N PRO A 405 11.61 3.32 8.27
CA PRO A 405 12.01 2.65 7.05
C PRO A 405 13.46 2.98 6.65
N PRO A 406 14.13 2.05 5.95
CA PRO A 406 15.56 2.14 5.65
C PRO A 406 15.84 3.11 4.50
N GLY A 407 15.89 4.42 4.81
CA GLY A 407 16.10 5.46 3.79
C GLY A 407 17.55 5.89 3.57
N ALA A 408 18.41 5.76 4.60
CA ALA A 408 19.76 6.35 4.58
C ALA A 408 20.70 5.64 3.61
N ALA A 409 20.75 4.30 3.66
CA ALA A 409 21.58 3.49 2.76
C ALA A 409 21.13 3.65 1.30
N ALA A 410 19.82 3.64 1.03
CA ALA A 410 19.27 3.84 -0.31
C ALA A 410 19.66 5.23 -0.87
N SER A 411 19.54 6.29 -0.05
CA SER A 411 19.93 7.65 -0.47
C SER A 411 21.43 7.78 -0.72
N ALA A 412 22.26 7.10 0.08
CA ALA A 412 23.72 7.08 -0.12
C ALA A 412 24.11 6.36 -1.42
N LEU A 413 23.52 5.19 -1.68
CA LEU A 413 23.73 4.44 -2.92
C LEU A 413 23.26 5.21 -4.16
N MET A 414 22.11 5.88 -4.08
CA MET A 414 21.61 6.70 -5.18
C MET A 414 22.56 7.87 -5.49
N ARG A 415 23.10 8.55 -4.47
CA ARG A 415 24.11 9.59 -4.65
C ARG A 415 25.41 9.05 -5.25
N ARG A 416 25.87 7.89 -4.77
CA ARG A 416 27.07 7.21 -5.30
C ARG A 416 26.91 6.88 -6.77
N ALA A 417 25.77 6.28 -7.15
CA ALA A 417 25.44 5.94 -8.53
C ALA A 417 25.39 7.18 -9.44
N ALA A 418 24.74 8.25 -8.99
CA ALA A 418 24.69 9.51 -9.74
C ALA A 418 26.08 10.11 -10.00
N GLN A 419 26.99 10.03 -9.03
CA GLN A 419 28.37 10.50 -9.18
C GLN A 419 29.17 9.69 -10.21
N GLU A 420 29.00 8.36 -10.24
CA GLU A 420 29.70 7.51 -11.22
C GLU A 420 29.17 7.72 -12.63
N LEU A 421 27.85 7.80 -12.81
CA LEU A 421 27.25 8.12 -14.11
C LEU A 421 27.75 9.48 -14.66
N GLU A 422 27.92 10.48 -13.80
CA GLU A 422 28.46 11.77 -14.19
C GLU A 422 29.95 11.69 -14.61
N LYS A 423 30.76 10.87 -13.93
CA LYS A 423 32.16 10.63 -14.33
C LYS A 423 32.25 9.96 -15.69
N GLU A 424 31.40 8.97 -15.94
CA GLU A 424 31.34 8.25 -17.21
C GLU A 424 30.91 9.15 -18.36
N ARG A 425 29.96 10.07 -18.12
CA ARG A 425 29.55 11.09 -19.10
C ARG A 425 30.67 12.05 -19.47
N ARG A 426 31.49 12.47 -18.50
CA ARG A 426 32.63 13.39 -18.75
C ARG A 426 33.84 12.71 -19.40
N SER A 427 33.92 11.39 -19.28
CA SER A 427 35.02 10.58 -19.84
C SER A 427 34.67 10.00 -21.22
N SER A 428 33.43 10.21 -21.68
CA SER A 428 32.93 9.90 -23.02
C SER A 428 33.00 11.16 -23.89
#